data_AF-A0A3P0MP85-F1
#
_entry.id   AF-A0A3P0MP85-F1
#
_cell.length_a   1.000
_cell.length_b   1.000
_cell.length_c   1.000
_cell.angle_alpha   90.00
_cell.angle_beta   90.00
_cell.angle_gamma   90.00
#
_symmetry.space_group_name_H-M   'P 1'
#
loop_
_entity.id
_entity.type
_entity.pdbx_description
1 polymer ?
#
loop_
_entity_poly.entity_id
_entity_poly.type
_entity_poly.pdbx_seq_one_letter_code
_entity_poly.pdbx_strand_id
1 'polypeptide(L)'
;MPAIPSFALPGQGETAGVSGSTVRSFSNPGCAGAILQGEHGTATVDGDRIELKAGTVYVNGVSYGSVTPAQTVEYDVARGKRTLRVDGDIRIPAH
;
A
#
# COMPACT_ATOMS: atom_id res chain seq x y z
N MET A 1 -10.05 -44.36 7.25
CA MET A 1 -8.93 -43.43 7.49
C MET A 1 -9.42 -42.04 7.13
N PRO A 2 -9.71 -41.14 8.09
CA PRO A 2 -10.27 -39.83 7.80
C PRO A 2 -9.16 -38.84 7.43
N ALA A 3 -9.42 -38.09 6.35
CA ALA A 3 -8.60 -36.99 5.88
C ALA A 3 -8.55 -35.87 6.91
N ILE A 4 -7.35 -35.45 7.28
CA ILE A 4 -7.08 -34.19 7.99
C ILE A 4 -7.36 -33.04 7.03
N PRO A 5 -8.37 -32.18 7.26
CA PRO A 5 -8.51 -30.95 6.49
C PRO A 5 -7.37 -30.02 6.88
N SER A 6 -6.60 -29.54 5.90
CA SER A 6 -5.65 -28.45 6.09
C SER A 6 -6.43 -27.21 6.52
N PHE A 7 -6.32 -26.85 7.80
CA PHE A 7 -6.75 -25.57 8.33
C PHE A 7 -5.70 -24.52 7.92
N ALA A 8 -5.74 -24.08 6.67
CA ALA A 8 -5.13 -22.82 6.28
C ALA A 8 -6.02 -21.71 6.87
N LEU A 9 -5.55 -21.06 7.93
CA LEU A 9 -6.11 -19.79 8.40
C LEU A 9 -5.85 -18.74 7.30
N PRO A 10 -6.87 -18.21 6.59
CA PRO A 10 -6.68 -17.10 5.68
C PRO A 10 -6.81 -15.83 6.51
N GLY A 11 -5.74 -15.47 7.21
CA GLY A 11 -5.75 -14.39 8.20
C GLY A 11 -4.50 -13.53 8.25
N GLN A 12 -3.59 -13.66 7.28
CA GLN A 12 -2.44 -12.77 7.16
C GLN A 12 -2.41 -12.25 5.72
N GLY A 13 -2.65 -10.95 5.57
CA GLY A 13 -2.77 -10.24 4.31
C GLY A 13 -1.45 -10.18 3.55
N GLU A 14 -1.01 -11.31 3.02
CA GLU A 14 -0.04 -11.37 1.94
C GLU A 14 -0.83 -11.32 0.64
N THR A 15 -1.23 -10.11 0.25
CA THR A 15 -1.51 -9.83 -1.16
C THR A 15 -0.25 -10.19 -1.93
N ALA A 16 -0.37 -11.24 -2.74
CA ALA A 16 0.64 -11.77 -3.64
C ALA A 16 1.57 -10.67 -4.16
N GLY A 17 2.80 -10.66 -3.63
CA GLY A 17 3.89 -9.86 -4.15
C GLY A 17 4.22 -10.38 -5.55
N VAL A 18 3.72 -9.70 -6.56
CA VAL A 18 4.24 -9.78 -7.92
C VAL A 18 5.74 -9.47 -7.83
N SER A 19 6.57 -10.39 -8.32
CA SER A 19 8.04 -10.36 -8.24
C SER A 19 8.59 -8.94 -8.42
N GLY A 20 9.15 -8.37 -7.34
CA GLY A 20 9.86 -7.10 -7.37
C GLY A 20 9.19 -5.92 -6.66
N SER A 21 7.95 -6.07 -6.17
CA SER A 21 7.27 -4.98 -5.46
C SER A 21 6.81 -5.38 -4.06
N THR A 22 7.16 -4.57 -3.06
CA THR A 22 6.80 -4.77 -1.65
C THR A 22 5.63 -3.86 -1.32
N VAL A 23 4.54 -4.44 -0.83
CA VAL A 23 3.40 -3.67 -0.32
C VAL A 23 3.14 -4.09 1.13
N ARG A 24 3.20 -3.11 2.04
CA ARG A 24 2.95 -3.32 3.48
C ARG A 24 1.96 -2.29 3.97
N SER A 25 0.72 -2.70 4.17
CA SER A 25 -0.31 -1.88 4.81
C SER A 25 -0.39 -2.18 6.30
N PHE A 26 -0.58 -1.14 7.11
CA PHE A 26 -0.83 -1.23 8.53
C PHE A 26 -2.05 -0.37 8.90
N SER A 27 -2.88 -0.88 9.80
CA SER A 27 -4.08 -0.19 10.26
C SER A 27 -4.14 -0.30 11.77
N ASN A 28 -4.03 0.83 12.45
CA ASN A 28 -4.13 0.96 13.90
C ASN A 28 -5.34 1.85 14.26
N PRO A 29 -5.89 1.72 15.47
CA PRO A 29 -7.00 2.57 15.90
C PRO A 29 -6.60 4.05 15.86
N GLY A 30 -7.13 4.80 14.88
CA GLY A 30 -6.87 6.23 14.67
C GLY A 30 -5.69 6.60 13.75
N CYS A 31 -4.91 5.62 13.29
CA CYS A 31 -3.81 5.80 12.35
C CYS A 31 -3.76 4.63 11.38
N ALA A 32 -3.79 4.88 10.08
CA ALA A 32 -3.62 3.84 9.07
C ALA A 32 -2.55 4.27 8.08
N GLY A 33 -1.79 3.33 7.52
CA GLY A 33 -0.82 3.65 6.50
C GLY A 33 -0.49 2.48 5.58
N ALA A 34 0.17 2.77 4.47
CA ALA A 34 0.72 1.77 3.59
C ALA A 34 2.06 2.19 3.02
N ILE A 35 2.93 1.21 2.89
CA ILE A 35 4.23 1.34 2.27
C ILE A 35 4.17 0.55 0.96
N LEU A 36 4.40 1.22 -0.17
CA LEU A 36 4.49 0.61 -1.49
C LEU A 36 5.89 0.87 -2.06
N GLN A 37 6.55 -0.16 -2.55
CA GLN A 37 7.86 -0.06 -3.18
C GLN A 37 7.87 -0.95 -4.42
N GLY A 38 8.46 -0.47 -5.52
CA GLY A 38 8.56 -1.20 -6.79
C GLY A 38 7.81 -0.52 -7.94
N GLU A 39 7.57 -1.24 -9.03
CA GLU A 39 6.90 -0.69 -10.22
C GLU A 39 5.38 -0.84 -10.17
N HIS A 40 4.88 -1.88 -9.49
CA HIS A 40 3.47 -2.26 -9.46
C HIS A 40 3.05 -2.76 -8.08
N GLY A 41 1.98 -2.21 -7.50
CA GLY A 41 1.52 -2.62 -6.18
C GLY A 41 0.12 -2.13 -5.88
N THR A 42 -0.59 -2.80 -4.98
CA THR A 42 -1.93 -2.36 -4.56
C THR A 42 -2.07 -2.54 -3.05
N ALA A 43 -2.46 -1.47 -2.36
CA ALA A 43 -2.68 -1.44 -0.92
C ALA A 43 -4.06 -0.85 -0.61
N THR A 44 -4.61 -1.20 0.55
CA THR A 44 -5.85 -0.59 1.07
C THR A 44 -5.57 -0.07 2.48
N VAL A 45 -5.84 1.20 2.73
CA VAL A 45 -5.55 1.90 4.00
C VAL A 45 -6.80 2.64 4.43
N ASP A 46 -7.39 2.30 5.58
CA ASP A 46 -8.61 2.96 6.08
C ASP A 46 -9.78 3.00 5.06
N GLY A 47 -9.81 2.08 4.09
CA GLY A 47 -10.77 2.08 2.98
C GLY A 47 -10.32 2.88 1.75
N ASP A 48 -9.23 3.64 1.82
CA ASP A 48 -8.56 4.24 0.66
C ASP A 48 -7.76 3.16 -0.09
N ARG A 49 -8.00 3.06 -1.40
CA ARG A 49 -7.27 2.14 -2.28
C ARG A 49 -6.07 2.85 -2.91
N ILE A 50 -4.86 2.44 -2.55
CA ILE A 50 -3.62 2.94 -3.14
C ILE A 50 -3.13 1.96 -4.19
N GLU A 51 -2.95 2.43 -5.41
CA GLU A 51 -2.44 1.65 -6.53
C GLU A 51 -1.14 2.29 -7.03
N LEU A 52 -0.11 1.49 -7.14
CA LEU A 52 1.12 1.83 -7.81
C LEU A 52 1.08 1.17 -9.19
N LYS A 53 1.03 1.97 -10.26
CA LYS A 53 0.96 1.50 -11.64
C LYS A 53 2.05 2.16 -12.46
N ALA A 54 2.95 1.36 -13.03
CA ALA A 54 4.08 1.84 -13.84
C ALA A 54 4.88 2.96 -13.14
N GLY A 55 5.14 2.79 -11.84
CA GLY A 55 5.81 3.81 -11.04
C GLY A 55 5.00 5.10 -10.90
N THR A 56 3.67 5.06 -10.90
CA THR A 56 2.82 6.21 -10.54
C THR A 56 1.86 5.80 -9.44
N VAL A 57 1.81 6.61 -8.38
CA VAL A 57 0.94 6.37 -7.23
C VAL A 57 -0.42 6.96 -7.51
N TYR A 58 -1.46 6.16 -7.30
CA TYR A 58 -2.85 6.54 -7.38
C TYR A 58 -3.51 6.24 -6.04
N VAL A 59 -4.15 7.21 -5.40
CA VAL A 59 -4.94 6.99 -4.18
C VAL A 59 -6.39 7.27 -4.52
N ASN A 60 -7.27 6.28 -4.38
CA ASN A 60 -8.68 6.38 -4.73
C ASN A 60 -8.92 6.86 -6.19
N GLY A 61 -7.97 6.57 -7.09
CA GLY A 61 -7.96 7.05 -8.48
C GLY A 61 -7.30 8.42 -8.71
N VAL A 62 -6.91 9.14 -7.65
CA VAL A 62 -6.18 10.42 -7.74
C VAL A 62 -4.69 10.13 -7.90
N SER A 63 -4.06 10.68 -8.94
CA SER A 63 -2.63 10.56 -9.17
C SER A 63 -1.84 11.44 -8.19
N TYR A 64 -0.95 10.85 -7.41
CA TYR A 64 0.00 11.58 -6.53
C TYR A 64 1.37 11.78 -7.19
N GLY A 65 1.51 11.33 -8.43
CA GLY A 65 2.72 11.50 -9.24
C GLY A 65 3.59 10.25 -9.32
N SER A 66 4.63 10.37 -10.13
CA SER A 66 5.50 9.26 -10.51
C SER A 66 6.61 9.03 -9.48
N VAL A 67 6.79 7.78 -9.07
CA VAL A 67 7.79 7.29 -8.13
C VAL A 67 8.65 6.25 -8.84
N THR A 68 9.93 6.20 -8.52
CA THR A 68 10.80 5.16 -9.08
C THR A 68 10.65 3.86 -8.27
N PRO A 69 10.95 2.69 -8.85
CA PRO A 69 10.86 1.43 -8.12
C PRO A 69 11.83 1.30 -6.94
N ALA A 70 12.90 2.10 -6.92
CA ALA A 70 13.79 2.22 -5.77
C ALA A 70 13.16 3.05 -4.63
N GLN A 71 12.25 3.97 -4.96
CA GLN A 71 11.60 4.83 -3.98
C GLN A 71 10.54 4.08 -3.19
N THR A 72 10.50 4.39 -1.89
CA THR A 72 9.51 3.86 -0.96
C THR A 72 8.38 4.86 -0.80
N VAL A 73 7.18 4.47 -1.18
CA VAL A 73 5.97 5.29 -1.04
C VAL A 73 5.29 4.96 0.28
N GLU A 74 5.26 5.90 1.20
CA GLU A 74 4.56 5.76 2.47
C GLU A 74 3.32 6.65 2.48
N TYR A 75 2.15 6.06 2.58
CA TYR A 75 0.91 6.76 2.79
C TYR A 75 0.55 6.66 4.26
N ASP A 76 0.34 7.78 4.94
CA ASP A 76 -0.05 7.84 6.34
C ASP A 76 -1.33 8.66 6.49
N VAL A 77 -2.32 8.05 7.13
CA VAL A 77 -3.64 8.61 7.43
C VAL A 77 -3.76 8.68 8.94
N ALA A 78 -3.41 9.83 9.49
CA ALA A 78 -3.51 10.11 10.91
C ALA A 78 -4.64 11.10 11.16
N ARG A 79 -5.65 10.72 11.95
CA ARG A 79 -6.77 11.59 12.37
C ARG A 79 -7.48 12.31 11.20
N GLY A 80 -7.64 11.63 10.07
CA GLY A 80 -8.28 12.18 8.86
C GLY A 80 -7.39 13.08 7.99
N LYS A 81 -6.12 13.27 8.37
CA LYS A 81 -5.11 13.94 7.54
C LYS A 81 -4.31 12.90 6.78
N ARG A 82 -4.26 13.03 5.46
CA ARG A 82 -3.61 12.09 4.55
C ARG A 82 -2.30 12.70 4.09
N THR A 83 -1.20 12.00 4.34
CA THR A 83 0.15 12.43 4.00
C THR A 83 0.77 11.34 3.15
N LEU A 84 1.14 11.66 1.91
CA LEU A 84 1.97 10.77 1.12
C LEU A 84 3.42 11.21 1.28
N ARG A 85 4.31 10.25 1.49
CA ARG A 85 5.75 10.42 1.50
C ARG A 85 6.35 9.51 0.45
N VAL A 86 7.35 9.98 -0.25
CA VAL A 86 8.11 9.19 -1.21
C VAL A 86 9.56 9.34 -0.83
N ASP A 87 10.20 8.25 -0.43
CA ASP A 87 11.59 8.26 0.05
C ASP A 87 11.81 9.19 1.25
N GLY A 88 10.79 9.34 2.10
CA GLY A 88 10.78 10.27 3.23
C GLY A 88 10.38 11.71 2.87
N ASP A 89 10.27 12.05 1.59
CA ASP A 89 9.88 13.39 1.14
C ASP A 89 8.35 13.51 1.02
N ILE A 90 7.74 14.49 1.69
CA ILE A 90 6.28 14.65 1.70
C ILE A 90 5.82 15.11 0.31
N ARG A 91 5.06 14.25 -0.37
CA ARG A 91 4.37 14.60 -1.60
C ARG A 91 2.93 15.01 -1.33
N ILE A 92 2.61 16.19 -1.86
CA ILE A 92 1.26 16.69 -2.01
C ILE A 92 0.71 16.23 -3.38
N PRO A 93 -0.60 15.91 -3.47
CA PRO A 93 -1.22 15.48 -4.72
C PRO A 93 -1.02 16.56 -5.79
N ALA A 94 -0.66 16.13 -7.00
CA ALA A 94 -0.58 17.03 -8.16
C ALA A 94 -2.01 17.40 -8.57
N HIS A 95 -2.38 18.65 -8.33
CA HIS A 95 -3.69 19.20 -8.65
C HIS A 95 -3.80 19.58 -10.13
#